data_AF-A0A1H2V588-F1
#
_entry.id   AF-A0A1H2V588-F1
#
_cell.length_a   1.000
_cell.length_b   1.000
_cell.length_c   1.000
_cell.angle_alpha   90.00
_cell.angle_beta   90.00
_cell.angle_gamma   90.00
#
_symmetry.space_group_name_H-M   'P 1'
#
loop_
_entity.id
_entity.type
_entity.pdbx_description
1 polymer ?
#
loop_
_entity_poly.entity_id
_entity_poly.type
_entity_poly.pdbx_seq_one_letter_code
_entity_poly.pdbx_strand_id
1 'polypeptide(L)'
;MGRTVLFGSLGGIAGGILFGIIMQTMGQIEMLSAMMGSSGLLAGWIVHLMISIVFGAGFGLLALRFSSLISLTVLYSVLIWIIGPLVMMPLLMGQGTALLQAFAPAQLMGLATHFFYTAVVAVVYTLLVKASQRTEMKTTAASK
;
A
#
# COMPACT_ATOMS: atom_id res chain seq x y z
N MET A 1 -7.85 -8.77 -15.63
CA MET A 1 -6.80 -7.76 -15.33
C MET A 1 -7.39 -6.44 -14.87
N GLY A 2 -8.23 -5.75 -15.67
CA GLY A 2 -8.78 -4.43 -15.29
C GLY A 2 -9.50 -4.37 -13.93
N ARG A 3 -10.43 -5.30 -13.65
CA ARG A 3 -11.12 -5.39 -12.34
C ARG A 3 -10.15 -5.58 -11.18
N THR A 4 -9.12 -6.39 -11.40
CA THR A 4 -8.13 -6.74 -10.38
C THR A 4 -7.27 -5.53 -9.98
N VAL A 5 -6.83 -4.76 -10.97
CA VAL A 5 -6.12 -3.50 -10.76
C VAL A 5 -7.01 -2.53 -10.01
N LEU A 6 -8.27 -2.35 -10.46
CA LEU A 6 -9.23 -1.46 -9.81
C LEU A 6 -9.45 -1.83 -8.33
N PHE A 7 -9.69 -3.11 -8.02
CA PHE A 7 -9.90 -3.57 -6.65
C PHE A 7 -8.66 -3.37 -5.78
N GLY A 8 -7.47 -3.61 -6.36
CA GLY A 8 -6.20 -3.31 -5.71
C GLY A 8 -6.03 -1.82 -5.42
N SER A 9 -6.31 -0.95 -6.39
CA SER A 9 -6.26 0.51 -6.22
C SER A 9 -7.24 1.01 -5.15
N LEU A 10 -8.47 0.49 -5.12
CA LEU A 10 -9.44 0.81 -4.08
C LEU A 10 -8.97 0.37 -2.69
N GLY A 11 -8.36 -0.82 -2.60
CA GLY A 11 -7.67 -1.26 -1.39
C GLY A 11 -6.51 -0.34 -1.02
N GLY A 12 -5.74 0.12 -2.01
CA GLY A 12 -4.64 1.06 -1.85
C GLY A 12 -5.10 2.41 -1.31
N ILE A 13 -6.23 2.93 -1.76
CA ILE A 13 -6.83 4.16 -1.23
C ILE A 13 -7.24 3.95 0.23
N ALA A 14 -7.97 2.88 0.55
CA ALA A 14 -8.42 2.60 1.91
C ALA A 14 -7.24 2.42 2.88
N GLY A 15 -6.26 1.58 2.50
CA GLY A 15 -5.04 1.39 3.27
C GLY A 15 -4.21 2.67 3.38
N GLY A 16 -4.12 3.44 2.29
CA GLY A 16 -3.39 4.70 2.23
C GLY A 16 -3.96 5.77 3.15
N ILE A 17 -5.28 5.88 3.26
CA ILE A 17 -5.93 6.79 4.20
C ILE A 17 -5.60 6.39 5.65
N LEU A 18 -5.82 5.12 6.01
CA LEU A 18 -5.57 4.64 7.37
C LEU A 18 -4.09 4.74 7.76
N PHE A 19 -3.20 4.33 6.85
CA PHE A 19 -1.75 4.44 7.06
C PHE A 19 -1.30 5.91 7.09
N GLY A 20 -1.87 6.76 6.24
CA GLY A 20 -1.55 8.18 6.19
C GLY A 20 -1.88 8.90 7.50
N ILE A 21 -2.96 8.51 8.18
CA ILE A 21 -3.31 9.05 9.51
C ILE A 21 -2.21 8.71 10.52
N ILE A 22 -1.71 7.46 10.52
CA ILE A 22 -0.59 7.02 11.37
C ILE A 22 0.69 7.78 11.01
N MET A 23 0.95 7.96 9.72
CA MET A 23 2.12 8.72 9.24
C MET A 23 2.08 10.18 9.68
N GLN A 24 0.91 10.82 9.62
CA GLN A 24 0.74 12.20 10.02
C GLN A 24 1.00 12.38 11.52
N THR A 25 0.51 11.47 12.38
CA THR A 25 0.79 11.56 13.82
C THR A 25 2.27 11.36 14.15
N MET A 26 3.02 10.72 13.24
CA MET A 26 4.46 10.52 13.32
C MET A 26 5.28 11.60 12.55
N GLY A 27 4.64 12.63 11.99
CA GLY A 27 5.30 13.69 11.21
C GLY A 27 5.87 13.24 9.85
N GLN A 28 5.48 12.06 9.37
CA GLN A 28 6.04 11.45 8.15
C GLN A 28 5.39 12.00 6.87
N ILE A 29 4.17 12.54 6.96
CA ILE A 29 3.51 13.17 5.79
C ILE A 29 4.22 14.49 5.43
N GLU A 30 4.61 15.27 6.44
CA GLU A 30 5.37 16.50 6.28
C GLU A 30 6.75 16.22 5.69
N MET A 31 7.38 15.12 6.09
CA MET A 31 8.63 14.65 5.50
C MET A 31 8.46 14.36 4.00
N LEU A 32 7.40 13.67 3.58
CA LEU A 32 7.11 13.44 2.16
C LEU A 32 6.88 14.74 1.38
N SER A 33 6.20 15.72 1.98
CA SER A 33 6.06 17.05 1.39
C SER A 33 7.42 17.73 1.17
N ALA A 34 8.28 17.69 2.18
CA ALA A 34 9.60 18.33 2.14
C ALA A 34 10.51 17.70 1.07
N MET A 35 10.44 16.39 0.87
CA MET A 35 11.15 15.69 -0.21
C MET A 35 10.76 16.18 -1.61
N MET A 36 9.56 16.75 -1.75
CA MET A 36 9.07 17.36 -2.99
C MET A 36 9.29 18.87 -3.05
N GLY A 37 10.10 19.43 -2.16
CA GLY A 37 10.36 20.87 -2.09
C GLY A 37 9.14 21.68 -1.65
N SER A 38 8.15 21.05 -1.01
CA SER A 38 6.93 21.70 -0.53
C SER A 38 6.85 21.68 1.00
N SER A 39 6.19 22.67 1.59
CA SER A 39 5.90 22.72 3.03
C SER A 39 4.42 22.42 3.36
N GLY A 40 3.62 22.03 2.37
CA GLY A 40 2.18 21.86 2.53
C GLY A 40 1.79 20.45 2.97
N LEU A 41 1.06 20.34 4.09
CA LEU A 41 0.46 19.08 4.56
C LEU A 41 -0.32 18.35 3.45
N LEU A 42 -1.10 19.11 2.66
CA LEU A 42 -1.87 18.56 1.53
C LEU A 42 -0.97 17.95 0.45
N ALA A 43 0.19 18.53 0.17
CA ALA A 43 1.12 18.00 -0.83
C ALA A 43 1.66 16.64 -0.40
N GLY A 44 2.05 16.49 0.87
CA GLY A 44 2.47 15.21 1.44
C GLY A 44 1.38 14.14 1.34
N TRP A 45 0.13 14.50 1.65
CA TRP A 45 -1.02 13.59 1.52
C TRP A 45 -1.30 13.15 0.09
N ILE A 46 -1.21 14.07 -0.88
CA ILE A 46 -1.40 13.74 -2.30
C ILE A 46 -0.33 12.74 -2.73
N VAL A 47 0.94 12.99 -2.43
CA VAL A 47 2.05 12.11 -2.77
C VAL A 47 1.86 10.73 -2.14
N HIS A 48 1.53 10.68 -0.84
CA HIS A 48 1.26 9.44 -0.12
C HIS A 48 0.11 8.63 -0.74
N LEU A 49 -1.01 9.26 -1.06
CA LEU A 49 -2.14 8.58 -1.68
C LEU A 49 -1.85 8.11 -3.10
N MET A 50 -1.08 8.87 -3.89
CA MET A 50 -0.63 8.44 -5.21
C MET A 50 0.23 7.18 -5.12
N ILE A 51 1.21 7.16 -4.22
CA ILE A 51 2.05 5.99 -3.94
C ILE A 51 1.18 4.81 -3.48
N SER A 52 0.22 5.07 -2.59
CA SER A 52 -0.70 4.05 -2.06
C SER A 52 -1.60 3.45 -3.16
N ILE A 53 -2.04 4.24 -4.15
CA ILE A 53 -2.80 3.73 -5.31
C ILE A 53 -1.93 2.82 -6.18
N VAL A 54 -0.67 3.23 -6.43
CA VAL A 54 0.27 2.46 -7.25
C VAL A 54 0.61 1.11 -6.61
N PHE A 55 0.92 1.09 -5.31
CA PHE A 55 1.18 -0.16 -4.60
C PHE A 55 -0.09 -1.02 -4.47
N GLY A 56 -1.26 -0.42 -4.26
CA GLY A 56 -2.52 -1.15 -4.27
C GLY A 56 -2.79 -1.83 -5.61
N ALA A 57 -2.59 -1.09 -6.73
CA ALA A 57 -2.69 -1.64 -8.08
C ALA A 57 -1.72 -2.80 -8.30
N GLY A 58 -0.47 -2.65 -7.85
CA GLY A 58 0.56 -3.69 -7.91
C GLY A 58 0.18 -4.95 -7.13
N PHE A 59 -0.36 -4.79 -5.92
CA PHE A 59 -0.89 -5.90 -5.13
C PHE A 59 -2.00 -6.64 -5.88
N GLY A 60 -2.98 -5.90 -6.44
CA GLY A 60 -4.08 -6.49 -7.22
C GLY A 60 -3.55 -7.29 -8.42
N LEU A 61 -2.59 -6.76 -9.16
CA LEU A 61 -1.96 -7.48 -10.27
C LEU A 61 -1.28 -8.77 -9.83
N LEU A 62 -0.48 -8.72 -8.75
CA LEU A 62 0.21 -9.90 -8.22
C LEU A 62 -0.74 -10.93 -7.64
N ALA A 63 -1.90 -10.52 -7.11
CA ALA A 63 -2.92 -11.43 -6.60
C ALA A 63 -3.42 -12.43 -7.66
N LEU A 64 -3.23 -12.16 -8.97
CA LEU A 64 -3.53 -13.12 -10.04
C LEU A 64 -2.55 -14.29 -10.12
N ARG A 65 -1.35 -14.14 -9.55
CA ARG A 65 -0.24 -15.10 -9.68
C ARG A 65 0.07 -15.85 -8.38
N PHE A 66 -0.52 -15.42 -7.27
CA PHE A 66 -0.32 -16.03 -5.97
C PHE A 66 -1.52 -16.89 -5.59
N SER A 67 -1.27 -18.11 -5.14
CA SER A 67 -2.30 -19.03 -4.61
C SER A 67 -2.77 -18.63 -3.21
N SER A 68 -1.93 -17.91 -2.46
CA SER A 68 -2.21 -17.46 -1.09
C SER A 68 -2.05 -15.95 -0.98
N LEU A 69 -3.16 -15.26 -0.69
CA LEU A 69 -3.15 -13.82 -0.40
C LEU A 69 -2.41 -13.50 0.90
N ILE A 70 -2.34 -14.45 1.84
CA ILE A 70 -1.57 -14.26 3.09
C ILE A 70 -0.08 -14.16 2.75
N SER A 71 0.43 -15.11 1.95
CA SER A 71 1.84 -15.12 1.52
C SER A 71 2.17 -13.87 0.70
N LEU A 72 1.27 -13.45 -0.19
CA LEU A 72 1.42 -12.21 -0.93
C LEU A 72 1.46 -10.99 0.00
N THR A 73 0.57 -10.90 0.98
CA THR A 73 0.52 -9.79 1.94
C THR A 73 1.85 -9.66 2.69
N VAL A 74 2.37 -10.76 3.24
CA VAL A 74 3.65 -10.76 3.97
C VAL A 74 4.81 -10.35 3.06
N LEU A 75 4.95 -11.00 1.89
CA LEU A 75 6.05 -10.72 0.97
C LEU A 75 6.00 -9.28 0.44
N TYR A 76 4.80 -8.83 0.04
CA TYR A 76 4.62 -7.49 -0.50
C TYR A 76 4.93 -6.41 0.54
N SER A 77 4.59 -6.64 1.81
CA SER A 77 4.94 -5.73 2.93
C SER A 77 6.43 -5.52 3.06
N VAL A 78 7.20 -6.62 3.05
CA VAL A 78 8.65 -6.58 3.14
C VAL A 78 9.23 -5.85 1.93
N LEU A 79 8.72 -6.13 0.73
CA LEU A 79 9.19 -5.49 -0.50
C LEU A 79 8.97 -3.97 -0.48
N ILE A 80 7.76 -3.49 -0.18
CA ILE A 80 7.48 -2.05 -0.17
C ILE A 80 8.21 -1.33 0.97
N TRP A 81 8.44 -2.01 2.10
CA TRP A 81 9.23 -1.47 3.21
C TRP A 81 10.72 -1.34 2.84
N ILE A 82 11.29 -2.32 2.16
CA ILE A 82 12.66 -2.20 1.66
C ILE A 82 12.77 -1.07 0.64
N ILE A 83 11.86 -1.04 -0.34
CA ILE A 83 11.90 -0.06 -1.42
C ILE A 83 11.69 1.36 -0.88
N GLY A 84 10.63 1.59 -0.09
CA GLY A 84 10.25 2.93 0.36
C GLY A 84 11.21 3.51 1.40
N PRO A 85 11.02 3.20 2.70
CA PRO A 85 11.77 3.84 3.79
C PRO A 85 13.24 3.41 3.90
N LEU A 86 13.64 2.21 3.45
CA LEU A 86 15.04 1.79 3.58
C LEU A 86 15.95 2.23 2.43
N VAL A 87 15.40 2.39 1.23
CA VAL A 87 16.18 2.69 0.01
C VAL A 87 15.79 4.04 -0.59
N MET A 88 14.56 4.19 -1.06
CA MET A 88 14.17 5.37 -1.83
C MET A 88 14.16 6.65 -0.99
N MET A 89 13.58 6.63 0.21
CA MET A 89 13.50 7.85 1.03
C MET A 89 14.88 8.38 1.45
N PRO A 90 15.81 7.58 2.02
CA PRO A 90 17.13 8.08 2.40
C PRO A 90 17.91 8.63 1.21
N LEU A 91 17.87 7.94 0.06
CA LEU A 91 18.56 8.39 -1.15
C LEU A 91 18.03 9.72 -1.66
N LEU A 92 16.70 9.91 -1.66
CA LEU A 92 16.07 11.17 -2.05
C LEU A 92 16.38 12.32 -1.07
N MET A 93 16.71 12.00 0.19
CA MET A 93 17.15 12.96 1.19
C MET A 93 18.67 13.20 1.19
N GLY A 94 19.41 12.65 0.21
CA GLY A 94 20.86 12.78 0.10
C GLY A 94 21.64 11.95 1.12
N GLN A 95 21.00 10.98 1.76
CA GLN A 95 21.61 10.05 2.72
C GLN A 95 21.96 8.72 2.06
N GLY A 96 22.79 7.91 2.72
CA GLY A 96 23.00 6.51 2.34
C GLY A 96 21.76 5.64 2.64
N THR A 97 21.71 4.42 2.09
CA THR A 97 20.59 3.49 2.36
C THR A 97 20.56 3.09 3.83
N ALA A 98 19.35 2.86 4.37
CA ALA A 98 19.15 2.44 5.76
C ALA A 98 19.12 0.90 5.92
N LEU A 99 19.55 0.14 4.90
CA LEU A 99 19.49 -1.32 4.89
C LEU A 99 20.24 -1.96 6.07
N LEU A 100 21.39 -1.40 6.46
CA LEU A 100 22.16 -1.89 7.60
C LEU A 100 21.45 -1.68 8.95
N GLN A 101 20.48 -0.77 8.99
CA GLN A 101 19.68 -0.45 10.18
C GLN A 101 18.27 -1.06 10.12
N ALA A 102 18.02 -2.00 9.20
CA ALA A 102 16.70 -2.57 8.97
C ALA A 102 16.05 -3.18 10.22
N PHE A 103 16.85 -3.69 11.16
CA PHE A 103 16.38 -4.29 12.41
C PHE A 103 16.37 -3.31 13.60
N ALA A 104 16.67 -2.03 13.39
CA ALA A 104 16.50 -1.02 14.43
C ALA A 104 15.01 -0.84 14.77
N PRO A 105 14.64 -0.51 16.02
CA PRO A 105 13.24 -0.42 16.44
C PRO A 105 12.37 0.50 15.56
N ALA A 106 12.92 1.63 15.13
CA ALA A 106 12.23 2.56 14.24
C ALA A 106 11.93 1.94 12.87
N GLN A 107 12.86 1.17 12.32
CA GLN A 107 12.69 0.52 11.01
C GLN A 107 11.72 -0.66 11.08
N LEU A 108 11.73 -1.42 12.19
CA LEU A 108 10.75 -2.47 12.45
C LEU A 108 9.33 -1.92 12.63
N MET A 109 9.19 -0.74 13.24
CA MET A 109 7.90 -0.04 13.27
C MET A 109 7.45 0.36 11.87
N GLY A 110 8.39 0.80 11.02
CA GLY A 110 8.16 0.98 9.59
C GLY A 110 7.63 -0.29 8.92
N LEU A 111 8.24 -1.45 9.15
CA LEU A 111 7.74 -2.72 8.61
C LEU A 111 6.32 -3.03 9.08
N ALA A 112 6.03 -2.82 10.38
CA ALA A 112 4.71 -3.06 10.95
C ALA A 112 3.62 -2.21 10.29
N THR A 113 3.89 -0.93 10.01
CA THR A 113 2.91 -0.06 9.35
C THR A 113 2.72 -0.39 7.87
N HIS A 114 3.77 -0.82 7.17
CA HIS A 114 3.64 -1.33 5.80
C HIS A 114 2.86 -2.65 5.75
N PHE A 115 3.05 -3.53 6.73
CA PHE A 115 2.22 -4.73 6.88
C PHE A 115 0.75 -4.41 7.16
N PHE A 116 0.49 -3.43 8.03
CA PHE A 116 -0.87 -2.94 8.27
C PHE A 116 -1.52 -2.43 6.97
N TYR A 117 -0.80 -1.60 6.20
CA TYR A 117 -1.26 -1.11 4.90
C TYR A 117 -1.63 -2.25 3.95
N THR A 118 -0.73 -3.21 3.72
CA THR A 118 -0.99 -4.31 2.77
C THR A 118 -2.10 -5.24 3.26
N ALA A 119 -2.24 -5.44 4.57
CA ALA A 119 -3.34 -6.21 5.13
C ALA A 119 -4.71 -5.55 4.83
N VAL A 120 -4.81 -4.23 4.96
CA VAL A 120 -6.03 -3.50 4.57
C VAL A 120 -6.29 -3.66 3.07
N VAL A 121 -5.27 -3.52 2.22
CA VAL A 121 -5.40 -3.74 0.76
C VAL A 121 -5.93 -5.15 0.48
N ALA A 122 -5.35 -6.17 1.11
CA ALA A 122 -5.75 -7.57 0.93
C ALA A 122 -7.19 -7.83 1.35
N VAL A 123 -7.64 -7.25 2.46
CA VAL A 123 -9.02 -7.34 2.95
C VAL A 123 -9.98 -6.71 1.95
N VAL A 124 -9.76 -5.45 1.57
CA VAL A 124 -10.63 -4.72 0.63
C VAL A 124 -10.68 -5.44 -0.72
N TYR A 125 -9.53 -5.84 -1.24
CA TYR A 125 -9.43 -6.62 -2.47
C TYR A 125 -10.28 -7.90 -2.41
N THR A 126 -10.15 -8.67 -1.33
CA THR A 126 -10.91 -9.92 -1.13
C THR A 126 -12.41 -9.67 -1.08
N LEU A 127 -12.84 -8.62 -0.38
CA LEU A 127 -14.26 -8.26 -0.29
C LEU A 127 -14.84 -7.89 -1.66
N LEU A 128 -14.11 -7.11 -2.45
CA LEU A 128 -14.53 -6.70 -3.78
C LEU A 128 -14.57 -7.87 -4.78
N VAL A 129 -13.59 -8.78 -4.73
CA VAL A 129 -13.60 -10.02 -5.52
C VAL A 129 -14.83 -10.88 -5.17
N LYS A 130 -15.12 -11.08 -3.88
CA LYS A 130 -16.30 -11.84 -3.44
C LYS A 130 -17.61 -11.18 -3.87
N ALA A 131 -17.71 -9.85 -3.75
CA ALA A 131 -18.88 -9.09 -4.18
C ALA A 131 -19.10 -9.21 -5.69
N SER A 132 -18.03 -9.10 -6.49
CA SER A 132 -18.03 -9.28 -7.95
C SER A 132 -18.64 -10.63 -8.35
N GLN A 133 -18.16 -11.72 -7.75
CA GLN A 133 -18.61 -13.07 -8.05
C GLN A 133 -20.09 -13.29 -7.68
N ARG A 134 -20.53 -12.73 -6.55
CA ARG A 134 -21.94 -12.80 -6.12
C ARG A 134 -22.87 -12.13 -7.12
N THR A 135 -22.47 -11.00 -7.68
CA THR A 135 -23.27 -10.28 -8.69
C THR A 135 -23.37 -11.08 -9.99
N GLU A 136 -22.25 -11.64 -10.48
CA GLU A 136 -22.22 -12.46 -11.70
C GLU A 136 -23.10 -13.72 -11.60
N MET A 137 -23.11 -14.39 -10.44
CA MET A 137 -23.98 -15.55 -10.20
C MET A 137 -25.47 -15.17 -10.25
N LYS A 138 -25.86 -14.05 -9.64
CA LYS A 138 -27.26 -13.58 -9.63
C LYS A 138 -27.76 -13.22 -11.02
N THR A 139 -26.94 -12.53 -11.81
CA THR A 139 -27.29 -12.17 -13.20
C THR A 139 -27.48 -13.40 -14.07
N THR A 140 -26.60 -14.41 -13.94
CA THR A 140 -26.69 -15.65 -14.71
C THR A 140 -27.94 -16.48 -14.34
N ALA A 141 -28.32 -16.49 -13.06
CA ALA A 141 -29.52 -17.18 -12.59
C ALA A 141 -30.82 -16.50 -13.06
N ALA A 142 -30.83 -15.17 -13.16
CA ALA A 142 -32.00 -14.41 -13.64
C ALA A 142 -32.21 -14.47 -15.17
N SER A 143 -31.18 -14.88 -15.93
CA SER A 143 -31.26 -15.05 -17.39
C SER A 143 -31.66 -16.45 -17.85
N LYS A 144 -31.87 -17.39 -16.92
CA LYS A 144 -32.35 -18.75 -17.17
C LYS A 144 -33.82 -18.86 -16.80
#